data_AF-A0A4Q5QGW5-F1
#
_entry.id   AF-A0A4Q5QGW5-F1
#
_cell.length_a   1.000
_cell.length_b   1.000
_cell.length_c   1.000
_cell.angle_alpha   90.00
_cell.angle_beta   90.00
_cell.angle_gamma   90.00
#
_symmetry.space_group_name_H-M   'P 1'
#
loop_
_entity.id
_entity.type
_entity.pdbx_description
1 polymer ?
#
loop_
_entity_poly.entity_id
_entity_poly.type
_entity_poly.pdbx_seq_one_letter_code
_entity_poly.pdbx_strand_id
1 'polypeptide(L)' 'MKINAVEIRPGNILEYEGGIWRAVKIQHTQPGKGGAYMQVEMKNLIDGRKNNTRFRSAESVEKVRLDTVDFQYLFRDG' A
#
# COMPACT_ATOMS: atom_id res chain seq x y z
N MET A 1 -0.87 -9.39 7.75
CA MET A 1 -2.30 -9.74 7.95
C MET A 1 -3.07 -9.42 6.68
N LYS A 2 -3.89 -10.35 6.20
CA LYS A 2 -4.77 -10.11 5.05
C LYS A 2 -5.95 -9.20 5.41
N ILE A 3 -6.25 -8.23 4.56
CA ILE A 3 -7.41 -7.33 4.65
C ILE A 3 -8.13 -7.28 3.30
N ASN A 4 -9.42 -6.94 3.28
CA ASN A 4 -10.10 -6.64 2.03
C ASN A 4 -9.62 -5.31 1.45
N ALA A 5 -9.64 -5.16 0.13
CA ALA A 5 -9.21 -3.94 -0.54
C ALA A 5 -10.01 -2.70 -0.07
N VAL A 6 -11.29 -2.86 0.24
CA VAL A 6 -12.15 -1.77 0.77
C VAL A 6 -11.71 -1.25 2.15
N GLU A 7 -10.93 -2.05 2.89
CA GLU A 7 -10.36 -1.70 4.20
C GLU A 7 -9.02 -0.96 4.07
N ILE A 8 -8.48 -0.83 2.85
CA ILE A 8 -7.26 -0.04 2.62
C ILE A 8 -7.52 1.42 3.02
N ARG A 9 -6.55 2.01 3.71
CA ARG A 9 -6.54 3.41 4.14
C ARG A 9 -5.21 4.05 3.75
N PRO A 10 -5.16 5.36 3.47
CA PRO A 10 -3.89 6.08 3.32
C PRO A 10 -2.99 5.83 4.52
N GLY A 11 -1.70 5.60 4.27
CA GLY A 11 -0.71 5.25 5.28
C GLY A 11 -0.56 3.75 5.55
N ASN A 12 -1.52 2.89 5.14
CA ASN A 12 -1.31 1.44 5.21
C ASN A 12 -0.08 1.04 4.39
N ILE A 13 0.68 0.08 4.94
CA ILE A 13 1.76 -0.58 4.22
C ILE A 13 1.22 -1.91 3.69
N LEU A 14 1.39 -2.13 2.40
CA LEU A 14 0.86 -3.26 1.65
C LEU A 14 2.01 -4.01 0.98
N GLU A 15 1.97 -5.33 1.02
CA GLU A 15 2.79 -6.16 0.15
C GLU A 15 2.02 -6.45 -1.14
N TYR A 16 2.60 -6.05 -2.28
CA TYR A 16 1.97 -6.18 -3.59
C TYR A 16 3.03 -6.38 -4.67
N GLU A 17 2.86 -7.40 -5.52
CA GLU A 17 3.81 -7.77 -6.60
C GLU A 17 5.26 -7.89 -6.10
N GLY A 18 5.46 -8.46 -4.91
CA GLY A 18 6.78 -8.63 -4.29
C GLY A 18 7.44 -7.33 -3.79
N GLY A 19 6.73 -6.21 -3.83
CA GLY A 19 7.17 -4.92 -3.29
C GLY A 19 6.44 -4.54 -2.01
N ILE A 20 7.07 -3.67 -1.21
CA ILE A 20 6.46 -3.05 -0.04
C ILE A 20 6.04 -1.63 -0.40
N TRP A 21 4.75 -1.36 -0.29
CA TRP A 21 4.11 -0.15 -0.79
C TRP A 21 3.38 0.59 0.32
N ARG A 22 3.54 1.90 0.39
CA ARG A 22 2.71 2.77 1.21
C ARG A 22 1.54 3.30 0.37
N ALA A 23 0.31 3.05 0.81
CA ALA A 23 -0.87 3.66 0.22
C ALA A 23 -0.85 5.18 0.48
N VAL A 24 -0.92 5.97 -0.59
CA VAL A 24 -0.88 7.44 -0.54
C VAL A 24 -2.29 8.01 -0.68
N LYS A 25 -3.07 7.49 -1.61
CA LYS A 25 -4.44 7.94 -1.89
C LYS A 25 -5.30 6.75 -2.27
N ILE A 26 -6.58 6.81 -1.89
CA ILE A 26 -7.57 5.79 -2.22
C ILE A 26 -8.81 6.44 -2.84
N GLN A 27 -9.50 5.67 -3.68
CA GLN A 27 -10.81 6.02 -4.21
C GLN A 27 -11.65 4.74 -4.34
N HIS A 28 -12.82 4.72 -3.70
CA HIS A 28 -13.80 3.66 -3.91
C HIS A 28 -14.71 4.06 -5.06
N THR A 29 -14.82 3.21 -6.08
CA THR A 29 -15.66 3.45 -7.25
C THR A 29 -16.59 2.27 -7.47
N GLN A 30 -17.90 2.56 -7.51
CA GLN A 30 -18.94 1.61 -7.88
C GLN A 30 -19.58 2.06 -9.20
N PRO A 31 -19.18 1.50 -10.36
CA PRO A 31 -19.75 1.88 -11.63
C PRO A 31 -21.18 1.32 -11.75
N GLY A 32 -22.06 2.03 -12.49
CA GLY A 32 -23.44 1.58 -12.68
C GLY A 32 -23.57 0.22 -13.39
N LYS A 33 -22.59 -0.14 -14.23
CA LYS A 33 -22.39 -1.50 -14.77
C LYS A 33 -20.95 -1.94 -14.45
N GLY A 34 -20.80 -3.08 -13.76
CA GLY A 34 -19.50 -3.64 -13.34
C GLY A 34 -19.36 -3.76 -11.82
N GLY A 35 -18.40 -4.57 -11.36
CA GLY A 35 -18.11 -4.73 -9.94
C GLY A 35 -17.42 -3.51 -9.33
N ALA A 36 -17.68 -3.24 -8.04
CA ALA A 36 -17.02 -2.16 -7.31
C ALA A 36 -15.52 -2.45 -7.13
N TYR A 37 -14.69 -1.40 -7.21
CA TYR A 37 -13.25 -1.51 -7.04
C TYR A 37 -12.67 -0.34 -6.24
N MET A 38 -11.51 -0.58 -5.63
CA MET A 38 -10.68 0.41 -4.96
C MET A 38 -9.53 0.78 -5.89
N GLN A 39 -9.42 2.05 -6.27
CA GLN A 39 -8.24 2.59 -6.93
C GLN A 39 -7.30 3.15 -5.87
N VAL A 40 -6.08 2.62 -5.81
CA VAL A 40 -5.10 2.92 -4.76
C VAL A 40 -3.81 3.40 -5.42
N GLU A 41 -3.46 4.65 -5.14
CA GLU A 41 -2.16 5.21 -5.47
C GLU A 41 -1.18 4.87 -4.36
N MET A 42 -0.04 4.31 -4.72
CA MET A 42 0.96 3.77 -3.80
C MET A 42 2.36 4.25 -4.15
N LYS A 43 3.23 4.32 -3.14
CA LYS A 43 4.66 4.56 -3.30
C LYS A 43 5.46 3.40 -2.70
N ASN A 44 6.36 2.81 -3.47
CA ASN A 44 7.25 1.76 -3.01
C ASN A 44 8.23 2.33 -1.96
N LEU A 45 8.43 1.62 -0.86
CA LEU A 45 9.28 2.07 0.24
C LEU A 45 10.77 1.83 0.01
N ILE A 46 11.15 0.94 -0.90
CA ILE A 46 12.53 0.61 -1.21
C ILE A 46 13.07 1.51 -2.33
N ASP A 47 12.38 1.54 -3.47
CA ASP A 47 12.87 2.20 -4.69
C ASP A 47 12.14 3.51 -5.02
N GLY A 48 11.09 3.86 -4.27
CA GLY A 48 10.34 5.10 -4.44
C GLY A 48 9.40 5.16 -5.65
N ARG A 49 9.27 4.08 -6.44
CA ARG A 49 8.35 4.02 -7.58
C ARG A 49 6.91 4.31 -7.15
N LYS A 50 6.14 4.93 -8.04
CA LYS A 50 4.71 5.16 -7.86
C LYS A 50 3.92 4.15 -8.67
N ASN A 51 2.85 3.63 -8.10
CA ASN A 51 1.92 2.74 -8.79
C ASN A 51 0.48 3.19 -8.51
N ASN A 52 -0.43 2.97 -9.46
CA ASN A 52 -1.84 3.23 -9.32
C ASN A 52 -2.61 1.97 -9.71
N THR A 53 -2.99 1.20 -8.70
CA THR A 53 -3.56 -0.15 -8.87
C THR A 53 -5.05 -0.15 -8.57
N ARG A 54 -5.82 -0.91 -9.35
CA ARG A 54 -7.24 -1.17 -9.07
C ARG A 54 -7.39 -2.57 -8.46
N PHE A 55 -7.88 -2.62 -7.23
CA PHE A 55 -8.23 -3.86 -6.54
C PHE A 55 -9.74 -4.05 -6.59
N ARG A 56 -10.23 -5.27 -6.83
CA ARG A 56 -11.66 -5.53 -6.64
C ARG A 56 -11.99 -5.34 -5.15
N SER A 57 -13.19 -4.85 -4.82
CA SER A 57 -13.48 -4.49 -3.42
C SER A 57 -13.37 -5.65 -2.42
N ALA A 58 -13.66 -6.87 -2.88
CA ALA A 58 -13.55 -8.12 -2.11
C ALA A 58 -12.19 -8.82 -2.29
N GLU A 59 -11.25 -8.23 -3.03
CA GLU A 59 -9.91 -8.77 -3.17
C GLU A 59 -9.15 -8.63 -1.87
N SER A 60 -8.48 -9.71 -1.44
CA SER A 60 -7.65 -9.70 -0.26
C SER A 60 -6.25 -9.20 -0.58
N VAL A 61 -5.74 -8.26 0.21
CA VAL A 61 -4.38 -7.70 0.11
C VAL A 61 -3.64 -7.91 1.43
N GLU A 62 -2.34 -8.16 1.36
CA GLU A 62 -1.49 -8.35 2.54
C GLU A 62 -1.11 -6.98 3.13
N LYS A 63 -1.59 -6.69 4.34
CA LYS A 63 -1.17 -5.52 5.13
C LYS A 63 0.01 -5.90 6.01
N VAL A 64 1.09 -5.14 5.87
CA VAL A 64 2.34 -5.30 6.62
C VAL A 64 2.38 -4.30 7.76
N ARG A 65 2.90 -4.72 8.92
CA ARG A 65 3.28 -3.82 10.01
C ARG A 65 4.77 -3.56 9.89
N LEU A 66 5.16 -2.30 9.93
CA LEU A 66 6.55 -1.89 10.05
C LEU A 66 6.77 -1.34 11.45
N ASP A 67 7.88 -1.71 12.05
CA ASP A 67 8.37 -1.08 13.27
C ASP A 67 9.41 -0.04 12.86
N THR A 68 9.20 1.20 13.30
CA THR A 68 10.13 2.31 13.09
C THR A 68 10.96 2.49 14.34
N VAL A 69 12.28 2.46 14.19
CA VAL A 69 13.23 2.69 15.27
C VAL A 69 14.08 3.91 14.90
N ASP A 70 14.16 4.86 15.82
CA ASP A 70 15.03 6.01 15.66
C ASP A 70 16.48 5.60 15.92
N PHE A 71 17.36 5.95 14.98
CA PHE A 71 18.79 5.70 15.10
C PHE A 71 19.54 7.02 15.06
N GLN A 72 20.62 7.10 15.83
CA GLN A 72 21.58 8.19 15.75
C GLN A 72 22.73 7.77 14.85
N TYR A 73 23.00 8.57 13.83
CA TYR A 73 24.22 8.44 13.06
C TYR A 73 25.42 8.79 13.95
N LEU A 74 26.34 7.84 14.13
CA LEU A 74 27.55 8.04 14.93
C LEU A 74 28.69 8.50 14.03
N PHE A 75 29.13 7.62 13.13
CA PHE A 75 30.14 7.88 12.12
C PHE A 75 30.05 6.78 11.05
N ARG A 76 30.62 7.04 9.87
CA ARG A 76 30.79 6.06 8.82
C ARG A 76 32.18 5.45 8.99
N ASP A 77 32.24 4.15 9.18
CA ASP A 77 33.52 3.43 9.19
C ASP A 77 34.08 3.38 7.76
N GLY A 78 35.37 3.70 7.60
CA GLY A 78 36.03 3.88 6.32
C GLY A 78 37.49 4.29 6.44
#